data_AF-A0A257XSM8-F1
#
_entry.id   AF-A0A257XSM8-F1
#
_cell.length_a   1.000
_cell.length_b   1.000
_cell.length_c   1.000
_cell.angle_alpha   90.00
_cell.angle_beta   90.00
_cell.angle_gamma   90.00
#
_symmetry.space_group_name_H-M   'P 1'
#
loop_
_entity.id
_entity.type
_entity.pdbx_description
1 polymer ?
#
loop_
_entity_poly.entity_id
_entity_poly.type
_entity_poly.pdbx_seq_one_letter_code
_entity_poly.pdbx_strand_id
1 'polypeptide(L)' 'ELLRTPNLGRKSLNEIKDVLAMRSLSLGMRLENWPPAGLERP' A
#
# COMPACT_ATOMS: atom_id res chain seq x y z
N GLU A 1 2.62 -8.80 -7.79
CA GLU A 1 2.19 -7.89 -8.86
C GLU A 1 2.76 -6.47 -8.82
N LEU A 2 3.06 -5.88 -7.65
CA LEU A 2 3.55 -4.49 -7.55
C LEU A 2 4.83 -4.18 -8.36
N LEU A 3 5.79 -5.11 -8.43
CA LEU A 3 7.01 -4.99 -9.25
C LEU A 3 6.78 -5.01 -10.77
N ARG A 4 5.55 -5.32 -11.24
CA ARG A 4 5.20 -5.27 -12.66
C ARG A 4 4.69 -3.90 -13.09
N THR A 5 4.48 -2.98 -12.15
CA THR A 5 4.10 -1.60 -12.47
C THR A 5 5.30 -0.90 -13.09
N PRO A 6 5.19 -0.30 -14.29
CA PRO A 6 6.34 0.17 -15.08
C PRO A 6 7.23 1.20 -14.39
N ASN A 7 6.75 1.87 -13.33
CA ASN A 7 7.48 2.87 -12.56
C ASN A 7 7.82 2.44 -11.12
N LEU A 8 7.53 1.19 -10.73
CA LEU A 8 7.75 0.72 -9.37
C LEU A 8 8.96 -0.22 -9.29
N GLY A 9 10.14 0.37 -9.08
CA GLY A 9 11.39 -0.36 -8.90
C GLY A 9 11.54 -1.01 -7.52
N ARG A 10 12.58 -1.85 -7.37
CA ARG A 10 12.92 -2.51 -6.09
C ARG A 10 13.18 -1.53 -4.94
N LYS A 11 13.85 -0.40 -5.23
CA LYS A 11 14.11 0.66 -4.24
C LYS A 11 12.82 1.27 -3.71
N SER A 12 11.96 1.74 -4.62
CA SER A 12 10.66 2.32 -4.26
C SER A 12 9.76 1.31 -3.54
N LEU A 13 9.81 0.03 -3.91
CA LEU A 13 9.05 -1.01 -3.21
C LEU A 13 9.55 -1.21 -1.76
N ASN A 14 10.86 -1.16 -1.52
CA ASN A 14 11.40 -1.26 -0.16
C ASN A 14 11.02 -0.04 0.67
N GLU A 15 11.11 1.17 0.11
CA GLU A 15 10.66 2.40 0.79
C GLU A 15 9.17 2.32 1.18
N ILE A 16 8.31 1.83 0.29
CA ILE A 16 6.89 1.61 0.59
C ILE A 16 6.72 0.59 1.74
N LYS A 17 7.47 -0.51 1.72
CA LYS A 17 7.41 -1.52 2.79
C LYS A 17 7.87 -0.94 4.13
N ASP A 18 8.95 -0.18 4.14
CA ASP A 18 9.50 0.43 5.36
C ASP A 18 8.52 1.44 5.96
N VAL A 19 7.93 2.31 5.13
CA VAL A 19 6.91 3.27 5.58
C VAL A 19 5.64 2.58 6.10
N LEU A 20 5.22 1.48 5.48
CA LEU A 20 4.10 0.68 5.98
C LEU A 20 4.45 0.02 7.32
N ALA A 21 5.64 -0.57 7.44
CA ALA A 21 6.10 -1.20 8.67
C ALA A 21 6.19 -0.21 9.84
N MET A 22 6.60 1.05 9.59
CA MET A 22 6.58 2.12 10.60
C MET A 22 5.18 2.41 11.16
N ARG A 23 4.12 2.09 10.40
CA ARG A 23 2.72 2.26 10.80
C ARG A 23 2.08 0.94 11.25
N SER A 24 2.88 -0.10 11.45
CA SER A 24 2.42 -1.47 11.74
C SER A 24 1.50 -2.04 10.66
N LEU A 25 1.69 -1.61 9.41
CA LEU A 25 0.94 -2.07 8.23
C LEU A 25 1.83 -2.93 7.32
N SER A 26 1.20 -3.72 6.46
CA SER A 26 1.90 -4.55 5.47
C SER A 26 1.18 -4.56 4.12
N LEU A 27 1.95 -4.81 3.06
CA LEU A 27 1.38 -4.98 1.72
C LEU A 27 0.52 -6.24 1.67
N GLY A 28 -0.69 -6.12 1.14
CA GLY A 28 -1.65 -7.23 1.06
C GLY A 28 -2.48 -7.45 2.34
N MET A 29 -2.36 -6.57 3.34
CA MET A 29 -3.22 -6.59 4.51
C MET A 29 -4.68 -6.27 4.14
N ARG A 30 -5.62 -7.01 4.72
CA ARG A 30 -7.05 -6.70 4.65
C ARG A 30 -7.40 -5.75 5.80
N LEU A 31 -7.82 -4.53 5.46
CA LEU A 31 -8.31 -3.56 6.43
C LEU A 31 -9.80 -3.79 6.66
N GLU A 32 -10.21 -3.87 7.93
CA GLU A 32 -11.63 -3.93 8.30
C GLU A 32 -12.28 -2.56 8.07
N ASN A 33 -13.54 -2.55 7.60
CA ASN A 33 -14.30 -1.33 7.31
C ASN A 33 -13.64 -0.40 6.27
N TRP A 34 -12.85 -0.95 5.35
CA TRP A 34 -12.31 -0.23 4.20
C TRP A 34 -13.13 -0.50 2.92
N PRO A 35 -13.49 0.52 2.12
CA PRO A 35 -13.18 1.93 2.29
C PRO A 35 -14.02 2.59 3.39
N PRO A 36 -13.48 3.58 4.12
CA PRO A 36 -14.19 4.29 5.17
C PRO A 36 -15.42 5.02 4.60
N ALA A 37 -16.48 5.11 5.40
CA ALA A 37 -17.70 5.81 5.01
C ALA A 37 -17.39 7.28 4.65
N GLY A 38 -17.79 7.71 3.46
CA GLY A 38 -17.48 9.04 2.93
C GLY A 38 -16.28 9.12 1.99
N LEU A 39 -15.55 8.01 1.78
CA LEU A 39 -14.56 7.93 0.69
C LEU A 39 -15.29 7.71 -0.65
N GLU A 40 -15.90 8.76 -1.19
CA GLU A 40 -16.47 8.72 -2.53
C GLU A 40 -15.35 8.51 -3.56
N ARG A 41 -15.53 7.52 -4.43
CA ARG A 41 -14.59 7.34 -5.56
C ARG A 41 -14.86 8.47 -6.56
N PRO A 42 -13.84 9.20 -7.01
CA PRO A 42 -13.99 10.14 -8.12
C PRO A 42 -14.35 9.42 -9.42
#